data_AF-A0A2M6ZPK3-F1
#
_entry.id   AF-A0A2M6ZPK3-F1
#
_cell.length_a   1.000
_cell.length_b   1.000
_cell.length_c   1.000
_cell.angle_alpha   90.00
_cell.angle_beta   90.00
_cell.angle_gamma   90.00
#
_symmetry.space_group_name_H-M   'P 1'
#
loop_
_entity.id
_entity.type
_entity.pdbx_description
1 polymer ?
#
loop_
_entity_poly.entity_id
_entity_poly.type
_entity_poly.pdbx_seq_one_letter_code
_entity_poly.pdbx_strand_id
1 'polypeptide(L)'
;MEGNGITGLQTLAAKPGSSLAWLLVWLFCLSSHAWGAGGAVEVRRLGLSRVAENTLITVVLDRAAAPRVSSREVSGKPQLVVDFPGARAGRLPSHLAGDEILVQQVLTETASPGGGVRIILDLFPEKPYTYWKQNRPGAGGQSLFILGLKPDSKVRPVQARVVPSAAPEPAPTAPPRGVEAPEPSAPGEDEGGYQEPKINVAPGSFAELRRLMPKAAPLLQGLEADGWVVSESNRYDRPGRRFSRDFILTNRKYPELVVKIAYLPANTPNTPNIDIIMLSTENHASEAATQYRGLRQWSFARIKQKYEDIGDFFDDALKPLRVKLREETKAITLRDAAVFQNFLKLASPNHPQVADQVMNHVRAKVSPRFEGVQFTVSENPLTILSLVDFLYLKVYYLDAFSGGGQ
;
A
#
# COMPACT_ATOMS: atom_id res chain seq x y z
N MET A 1 -8.93 -95.63 -28.50
CA MET A 1 -9.72 -95.88 -27.28
C MET A 1 -10.19 -94.53 -26.81
N GLU A 2 -11.43 -94.15 -27.14
CA GLU A 2 -12.58 -94.32 -26.20
C GLU A 2 -12.20 -93.70 -24.85
N GLY A 3 -12.73 -92.57 -24.41
CA GLY A 3 -14.11 -92.09 -24.52
C GLY A 3 -14.57 -91.85 -23.08
N ASN A 4 -14.98 -90.62 -22.77
CA ASN A 4 -16.14 -90.29 -21.91
C ASN A 4 -16.09 -88.83 -21.50
N GLY A 5 -17.26 -88.20 -21.62
CA GLY A 5 -17.48 -86.83 -21.24
C GLY A 5 -18.36 -86.65 -20.00
N ILE A 6 -18.48 -85.37 -19.68
CA ILE A 6 -19.62 -84.62 -19.09
C ILE A 6 -20.07 -84.97 -17.65
N THR A 7 -19.79 -84.06 -16.71
CA THR A 7 -20.72 -83.22 -15.89
C THR A 7 -19.97 -82.71 -14.65
N GLY A 8 -20.11 -81.48 -14.14
CA GLY A 8 -21.08 -80.45 -14.45
C GLY A 8 -20.64 -79.03 -14.04
N LEU A 9 -21.40 -78.07 -14.56
CA LEU A 9 -21.38 -76.64 -14.30
C LEU A 9 -21.81 -76.32 -12.86
N GLN A 10 -21.07 -75.44 -12.17
CA GLN A 10 -21.69 -74.34 -11.43
C GLN A 10 -20.95 -73.02 -11.71
N THR A 11 -21.68 -72.19 -12.44
CA THR A 11 -21.65 -70.72 -12.54
C THR A 11 -21.13 -69.97 -11.31
N LEU A 12 -20.24 -69.00 -11.54
CA LEU A 12 -20.49 -67.61 -11.16
C LEU A 12 -19.60 -66.67 -11.99
N ALA A 13 -20.25 -65.99 -12.94
CA ALA A 13 -19.70 -64.87 -13.66
C ALA A 13 -19.53 -63.69 -12.70
N ALA A 14 -18.29 -63.24 -12.47
CA ALA A 14 -17.99 -61.93 -11.93
C ALA A 14 -17.40 -61.06 -13.03
N LYS A 15 -18.14 -60.01 -13.37
CA LYS A 15 -17.85 -59.01 -14.41
C LYS A 15 -16.44 -58.40 -14.25
N PRO A 16 -15.69 -58.16 -15.34
CA PRO A 16 -14.47 -57.36 -15.30
C PRO A 16 -14.86 -55.89 -15.34
N GLY A 17 -15.03 -55.26 -14.18
CA GLY A 17 -15.54 -53.89 -14.17
C GLY A 17 -15.67 -53.26 -12.79
N SER A 18 -14.58 -53.25 -12.02
CA SER A 18 -14.50 -52.37 -10.84
C SER A 18 -13.08 -52.07 -10.37
N SER A 19 -12.08 -52.88 -10.72
CA SER A 19 -10.72 -52.69 -10.19
C SER A 19 -9.92 -51.56 -10.86
N LEU A 20 -10.16 -51.27 -12.15
CA LEU A 20 -9.48 -50.16 -12.86
C LEU A 20 -10.08 -48.78 -12.54
N ALA A 21 -11.39 -48.72 -12.23
CA ALA A 21 -12.06 -47.50 -11.81
C ALA A 21 -11.60 -47.06 -10.41
N TRP A 22 -11.36 -48.02 -9.50
CA TRP A 22 -10.84 -47.73 -8.17
C TRP A 22 -9.38 -47.27 -8.18
N LEU A 23 -8.56 -47.77 -9.11
CA LEU A 23 -7.18 -47.30 -9.25
C LEU A 23 -7.09 -45.88 -9.81
N LEU A 24 -8.00 -45.49 -10.72
CA LEU A 24 -8.11 -44.12 -11.22
C LEU A 24 -8.69 -43.14 -10.18
N VAL A 25 -9.63 -43.58 -9.33
CA VAL A 25 -10.13 -42.76 -8.21
C VAL A 25 -9.04 -42.60 -7.14
N TRP A 26 -8.21 -43.62 -6.89
CA TRP A 26 -7.09 -43.48 -5.95
C TRP A 26 -5.96 -42.57 -6.49
N LEU A 27 -5.68 -42.63 -7.79
CA LEU A 27 -4.78 -41.67 -8.47
C LEU A 27 -5.36 -40.26 -8.52
N PHE A 28 -6.68 -40.07 -8.62
CA PHE A 28 -7.34 -38.76 -8.53
C PHE A 28 -7.45 -38.22 -7.10
N CYS A 29 -7.57 -39.08 -6.08
CA CYS A 29 -7.63 -38.65 -4.68
C CYS A 29 -6.25 -38.32 -4.07
N LEU A 30 -5.16 -38.72 -4.70
CA LEU A 30 -3.79 -38.32 -4.34
C LEU A 30 -3.21 -37.22 -5.25
N SER A 31 -3.93 -36.80 -6.31
CA SER A 31 -3.51 -35.72 -7.21
C SER A 31 -4.28 -34.40 -7.01
N SER A 32 -5.13 -34.30 -5.99
CA SER A 32 -5.83 -33.06 -5.61
C SER A 32 -4.94 -31.93 -5.04
N HIS A 33 -3.61 -32.05 -5.08
CA HIS A 33 -2.67 -31.01 -4.59
C HIS A 33 -1.74 -30.43 -5.67
N ALA A 34 -2.03 -30.62 -6.95
CA ALA A 34 -1.16 -30.13 -8.02
C ALA A 34 -1.84 -29.24 -9.09
N TRP A 35 -3.01 -28.65 -8.80
CA TRP A 35 -3.57 -27.57 -9.61
C TRP A 35 -3.89 -26.34 -8.75
N GLY A 36 -2.98 -25.39 -8.86
CA GLY A 36 -2.89 -24.22 -8.00
C GLY A 36 -1.54 -24.18 -7.30
N ALA A 37 -0.44 -24.15 -8.07
CA ALA A 37 0.80 -23.57 -7.56
C ALA A 37 0.52 -22.08 -7.28
N GLY A 38 -0.12 -21.80 -6.14
CA GLY A 38 -0.24 -20.50 -5.56
C GLY A 38 1.18 -20.06 -5.23
N GLY A 39 1.84 -19.40 -6.18
CA GLY A 39 3.17 -18.86 -5.96
C GLY A 39 3.21 -18.10 -4.65
N ALA A 40 4.31 -18.25 -3.91
CA ALA A 40 4.57 -17.52 -2.67
C ALA A 40 4.23 -16.03 -2.87
N VAL A 41 3.52 -15.44 -1.89
CA VAL A 41 3.17 -14.02 -1.91
C VAL A 41 4.43 -13.20 -2.15
N GLU A 42 4.38 -12.27 -3.09
CA GLU A 42 5.50 -11.41 -3.42
C GLU A 42 5.34 -10.05 -2.76
N VAL A 43 6.33 -9.66 -1.95
CA VAL A 43 6.46 -8.28 -1.48
C VAL A 43 7.12 -7.47 -2.59
N ARG A 44 6.31 -6.70 -3.32
CA ARG A 44 6.72 -6.01 -4.55
C ARG A 44 7.37 -4.66 -4.29
N ARG A 45 6.86 -3.91 -3.31
CA ARG A 45 7.34 -2.55 -3.00
C ARG A 45 7.24 -2.27 -1.51
N LEU A 46 8.15 -1.45 -1.06
CA LEU A 46 8.21 -0.89 0.28
C LEU A 46 8.40 0.62 0.14
N GLY A 47 7.60 1.39 0.87
CA GLY A 47 7.75 2.83 0.99
C GLY A 47 7.63 3.27 2.44
N LEU A 48 8.44 4.26 2.80
CA LEU A 48 8.31 5.03 4.03
C LEU A 48 7.82 6.44 3.63
N SER A 49 6.83 6.95 4.34
CA SER A 49 6.31 8.29 4.11
C SER A 49 5.83 8.88 5.42
N ARG A 50 6.04 10.17 5.63
CA ARG A 50 5.50 10.87 6.80
C ARG A 50 4.25 11.63 6.43
N VAL A 51 3.16 11.45 7.16
CA VAL A 51 1.93 12.21 6.99
C VAL A 51 1.52 12.83 8.32
N ALA A 52 1.62 14.16 8.40
CA ALA A 52 1.46 14.92 9.64
C ALA A 52 2.41 14.40 10.75
N GLU A 53 1.86 13.94 11.87
CA GLU A 53 2.62 13.37 12.99
C GLU A 53 2.87 11.85 12.85
N ASN A 54 2.42 11.23 11.77
CA ASN A 54 2.52 9.78 11.60
C ASN A 54 3.62 9.42 10.61
N THR A 55 4.42 8.43 10.97
CA THR A 55 5.29 7.68 10.06
C THR A 55 4.50 6.53 9.46
N LEU A 56 4.36 6.46 8.14
CA LEU A 56 3.62 5.40 7.44
C LEU A 56 4.59 4.55 6.64
N ILE A 57 4.62 3.25 6.95
CA ILE A 57 5.16 2.21 6.09
C ILE A 57 4.03 1.71 5.20
N THR A 58 4.27 1.69 3.89
CA THR A 58 3.37 1.05 2.91
C THR A 58 4.09 -0.09 2.22
N VAL A 59 3.52 -1.29 2.31
CA VAL A 59 4.01 -2.51 1.68
C VAL A 59 3.02 -2.94 0.61
N VAL A 60 3.48 -3.07 -0.64
CA VAL A 60 2.66 -3.54 -1.76
C VAL A 60 2.95 -5.01 -2.01
N LEU A 61 1.91 -5.83 -1.98
CA LEU A 61 1.93 -7.27 -2.20
C LEU A 61 1.25 -7.61 -3.52
N ASP A 62 1.67 -8.69 -4.19
CA ASP A 62 0.99 -9.19 -5.38
C ASP A 62 -0.42 -9.73 -5.11
N ARG A 63 -0.67 -10.17 -3.87
CA ARG A 63 -1.95 -10.65 -3.34
C ARG A 63 -2.01 -10.45 -1.82
N ALA A 64 -3.18 -10.64 -1.23
CA ALA A 64 -3.36 -10.49 0.22
C ALA A 64 -2.49 -11.47 1.04
N ALA A 65 -1.94 -10.98 2.16
CA ALA A 65 -1.22 -11.78 3.14
C ALA A 65 -1.44 -11.22 4.56
N ALA A 66 -1.19 -12.06 5.57
CA ALA A 66 -1.29 -11.70 6.97
C ALA A 66 0.10 -11.51 7.58
N PRO A 67 0.65 -10.28 7.62
CA PRO A 67 1.92 -10.04 8.28
C PRO A 67 1.82 -10.14 9.80
N ARG A 68 2.94 -10.51 10.42
CA ARG A 68 3.13 -10.45 11.88
C ARG A 68 3.90 -9.17 12.20
N VAL A 69 3.39 -8.39 13.15
CA VAL A 69 4.06 -7.16 13.62
C VAL A 69 4.47 -7.40 15.06
N SER A 70 5.75 -7.18 15.38
CA SER A 70 6.30 -7.36 16.72
C SER A 70 7.30 -6.26 17.06
N SER A 71 7.31 -5.84 18.33
CA SER A 71 8.34 -4.95 18.86
C SER A 71 9.47 -5.79 19.46
N ARG A 72 10.72 -5.36 19.29
CA ARG A 72 11.89 -5.96 19.95
C ARG A 72 12.89 -4.87 20.32
N GLU A 73 13.83 -5.19 21.20
CA GLU A 73 14.94 -4.32 21.54
C GLU A 73 16.25 -5.04 21.19
N VAL A 74 17.11 -4.39 20.42
CA VAL A 74 18.40 -4.94 19.99
C VAL A 74 19.48 -3.92 20.35
N SER A 75 20.40 -4.31 21.23
CA SER A 75 21.50 -3.45 21.69
C SER A 75 21.03 -2.09 22.24
N GLY A 76 19.96 -2.09 23.03
CA GLY A 76 19.39 -0.86 23.61
C GLY A 76 18.59 0.00 22.63
N LYS A 77 18.36 -0.47 21.40
CA LYS A 77 17.58 0.24 20.38
C LYS A 77 16.25 -0.47 20.14
N PRO A 78 15.11 0.23 20.30
CA PRO A 78 13.82 -0.34 19.96
C PRO A 78 13.73 -0.52 18.45
N GLN A 79 13.14 -1.65 18.06
CA GLN A 79 12.84 -1.99 16.68
C GLN A 79 11.40 -2.44 16.57
N LEU A 80 10.75 -2.09 15.45
CA LEU A 80 9.46 -2.63 15.07
C LEU A 80 9.63 -3.49 13.83
N VAL A 81 9.23 -4.75 13.90
CA VAL A 81 9.47 -5.75 12.87
C VAL A 81 8.14 -6.15 12.23
N VAL A 82 8.10 -6.13 10.90
CA VAL A 82 7.00 -6.66 10.10
C VAL A 82 7.50 -7.89 9.35
N ASP A 83 7.04 -9.06 9.77
CA ASP A 83 7.34 -10.34 9.15
C ASP A 83 6.22 -10.73 8.18
N PHE A 84 6.60 -11.10 6.96
CA PHE A 84 5.75 -11.77 5.96
C PHE A 84 6.24 -13.22 5.79
N PRO A 85 5.74 -14.18 6.59
CA PRO A 85 6.22 -15.56 6.55
C PRO A 85 5.97 -16.20 5.19
N GLY A 86 6.97 -16.88 4.65
CA GLY A 86 6.87 -17.57 3.36
C GLY A 86 6.70 -16.65 2.13
N ALA A 87 6.75 -15.33 2.30
CA ALA A 87 6.74 -14.39 1.19
C ALA A 87 8.10 -14.34 0.48
N ARG A 88 8.08 -14.06 -0.83
CA ARG A 88 9.28 -13.79 -1.63
C ARG A 88 9.48 -12.27 -1.75
N ALA A 89 10.74 -11.83 -1.68
CA ALA A 89 11.07 -10.44 -1.97
C ALA A 89 11.06 -10.21 -3.49
N GLY A 90 10.36 -9.17 -3.93
CA GLY A 90 10.55 -8.58 -5.25
C GLY A 90 11.83 -7.74 -5.28
N ARG A 91 11.86 -6.70 -6.12
CA ARG A 91 12.96 -5.69 -6.11
C ARG A 91 12.76 -4.71 -4.94
N LEU A 92 13.02 -5.18 -3.73
CA LEU A 92 12.96 -4.35 -2.53
C LEU A 92 14.32 -3.72 -2.21
N PRO A 93 14.33 -2.48 -1.71
CA PRO A 93 15.54 -1.89 -1.17
C PRO A 93 15.97 -2.66 0.08
N SER A 94 17.26 -2.99 0.18
CA SER A 94 17.84 -3.57 1.40
C SER A 94 17.83 -2.57 2.57
N HIS A 95 17.87 -1.28 2.24
CA HIS A 95 17.86 -0.18 3.18
C HIS A 95 17.04 0.99 2.63
N LEU A 96 16.22 1.61 3.49
CA LEU A 96 15.59 2.91 3.27
C LEU A 96 15.96 3.84 4.43
N ALA A 97 16.27 5.09 4.10
CA ALA A 97 16.41 6.12 5.12
C ALA A 97 15.10 6.29 5.90
N GLY A 98 15.23 6.53 7.20
CA GLY A 98 14.10 6.81 8.08
C GLY A 98 13.50 8.20 7.88
N ASP A 99 12.59 8.58 8.77
CA ASP A 99 11.98 9.92 8.78
C ASP A 99 12.66 10.88 9.76
N GLU A 100 13.76 10.44 10.38
CA GLU A 100 14.57 11.20 11.36
C GLU A 100 13.80 11.64 12.61
N ILE A 101 12.54 11.21 12.78
CA ILE A 101 11.72 11.52 13.93
C ILE A 101 11.48 10.29 14.79
N LEU A 102 10.87 9.27 14.24
CA LEU A 102 10.57 8.02 14.94
C LEU A 102 11.40 6.87 14.40
N VAL A 103 11.66 6.87 13.10
CA VAL A 103 12.36 5.80 12.40
C VAL A 103 13.70 6.36 11.94
N GLN A 104 14.78 5.72 12.37
CA GLN A 104 16.14 6.02 11.94
C GLN A 104 16.39 5.45 10.54
N GLN A 105 16.00 4.21 10.32
CA GLN A 105 16.14 3.50 9.04
C GLN A 105 15.16 2.33 8.96
N VAL A 106 14.94 1.84 7.74
CA VAL A 106 14.20 0.62 7.48
C VAL A 106 15.11 -0.36 6.76
N LEU A 107 15.24 -1.57 7.30
CA LEU A 107 16.02 -2.66 6.74
C LEU A 107 15.09 -3.73 6.19
N THR A 108 15.46 -4.34 5.06
CA THR A 108 14.76 -5.50 4.51
C THR A 108 15.67 -6.71 4.56
N GLU A 109 15.24 -7.74 5.29
CA GLU A 109 15.90 -9.04 5.37
C GLU A 109 15.06 -10.11 4.67
N THR A 110 15.73 -11.12 4.11
CA THR A 110 15.06 -12.31 3.57
C THR A 110 15.49 -13.52 4.38
N ALA A 111 14.52 -14.26 4.93
CA ALA A 111 14.81 -15.39 5.79
C ALA A 111 15.18 -16.64 4.98
N SER A 112 16.33 -17.24 5.30
CA SER A 112 16.77 -18.56 4.81
C SER A 112 17.17 -19.44 6.01
N PRO A 113 16.83 -20.75 6.04
CA PRO A 113 15.99 -21.53 5.13
C PRO A 113 14.53 -21.53 5.61
N GLY A 114 13.58 -21.27 4.70
CA GLY A 114 12.15 -21.22 5.05
C GLY A 114 11.35 -20.15 4.31
N GLY A 115 12.05 -19.18 3.71
CA GLY A 115 11.43 -18.11 2.95
C GLY A 115 10.71 -17.10 3.86
N GLY A 116 10.61 -15.87 3.39
CA GLY A 116 9.97 -14.80 4.13
C GLY A 116 10.68 -13.48 3.91
N VAL A 117 9.90 -12.40 3.99
CA VAL A 117 10.42 -11.03 3.94
C VAL A 117 10.21 -10.43 5.32
N ARG A 118 11.28 -9.93 5.91
CA ARG A 118 11.26 -9.21 7.18
C ARG A 118 11.62 -7.75 6.92
N ILE A 119 10.78 -6.85 7.41
CA ILE A 119 11.00 -5.41 7.32
C ILE A 119 11.21 -4.91 8.74
N ILE A 120 12.39 -4.35 9.04
CA ILE A 120 12.79 -3.91 10.37
C ILE A 120 12.85 -2.40 10.36
N LEU A 121 12.08 -1.76 11.22
CA LEU A 121 12.17 -0.33 11.48
C LEU A 121 13.05 -0.14 12.70
N ASP A 122 14.22 0.47 12.53
CA ASP A 122 15.04 0.92 13.65
C ASP A 122 14.46 2.22 14.17
N LEU A 123 14.09 2.25 15.45
CA LEU A 123 13.42 3.40 16.06
C LEU A 123 14.38 4.21 16.93
N PHE A 124 14.06 5.48 17.12
CA PHE A 124 14.80 6.32 18.06
C PHE A 124 14.50 5.91 19.52
N PRO A 125 15.51 5.50 20.31
CA PRO A 125 15.31 4.91 21.63
C PRO A 125 14.66 5.84 22.66
N GLU A 126 14.74 7.15 22.47
CA GLU A 126 14.26 8.15 23.43
C GLU A 126 12.79 8.55 23.22
N LYS A 127 12.16 8.12 22.11
CA LYS A 127 10.81 8.56 21.74
C LYS A 127 9.82 7.40 21.89
N PRO A 128 8.91 7.46 22.88
CA PRO A 128 7.84 6.48 22.97
C PRO A 128 6.92 6.61 21.77
N TYR A 129 6.34 5.50 21.33
CA TYR A 129 5.53 5.44 20.12
C TYR A 129 4.35 4.49 20.29
N THR A 130 3.29 4.79 19.53
CA THR A 130 2.16 3.88 19.30
C THR A 130 2.14 3.52 17.82
N TYR A 131 1.55 2.37 17.47
CA TYR A 131 1.38 1.99 16.08
C TYR A 131 0.01 1.37 15.81
N TRP A 132 -0.40 1.44 14.56
CA TRP A 132 -1.62 0.83 14.03
C TRP A 132 -1.32 0.18 12.68
N LYS A 133 -2.12 -0.81 12.28
CA LYS A 133 -1.93 -1.55 11.04
C LYS A 133 -3.22 -1.71 10.26
N GLN A 134 -3.11 -1.80 8.95
CA GLN A 134 -4.25 -1.91 8.05
C GLN A 134 -3.89 -2.71 6.79
N ASN A 135 -4.81 -3.59 6.36
CA ASN A 135 -4.72 -4.29 5.08
C ASN A 135 -5.80 -3.77 4.12
N ARG A 136 -5.45 -3.58 2.85
CA ARG A 136 -6.35 -3.09 1.79
C ARG A 136 -6.15 -3.82 0.48
N PRO A 137 -7.19 -3.99 -0.34
CA PRO A 137 -7.03 -4.31 -1.76
C PRO A 137 -6.35 -3.15 -2.51
N GLY A 138 -5.57 -3.48 -3.53
CA GLY A 138 -4.86 -2.56 -4.41
C GLY A 138 -5.15 -2.84 -5.89
N ALA A 139 -4.65 -1.98 -6.78
CA ALA A 139 -4.90 -2.10 -8.21
C ALA A 139 -4.39 -3.43 -8.81
N GLY A 140 -5.20 -4.05 -9.67
CA GLY A 140 -4.81 -5.27 -10.40
C GLY A 140 -4.65 -6.50 -9.50
N GLY A 141 -5.48 -6.63 -8.46
CA GLY A 141 -5.47 -7.77 -7.53
C GLY A 141 -4.38 -7.71 -6.45
N GLN A 142 -3.65 -6.59 -6.37
CA GLN A 142 -2.63 -6.36 -5.34
C GLN A 142 -3.27 -6.22 -3.96
N SER A 143 -2.43 -6.28 -2.92
CA SER A 143 -2.80 -5.92 -1.56
C SER A 143 -1.81 -4.90 -1.00
N LEU A 144 -2.29 -3.98 -0.19
CA LEU A 144 -1.53 -2.94 0.48
C LEU A 144 -1.58 -3.20 1.98
N PHE A 145 -0.42 -3.42 2.61
CA PHE A 145 -0.30 -3.41 4.06
C PHE A 145 0.28 -2.06 4.48
N ILE A 146 -0.41 -1.38 5.39
CA ILE A 146 -0.04 -0.07 5.91
C ILE A 146 0.21 -0.20 7.40
N LEU A 147 1.37 0.26 7.86
CA LEU A 147 1.73 0.36 9.28
C LEU A 147 2.01 1.83 9.58
N GLY A 148 1.20 2.43 10.45
CA GLY A 148 1.41 3.79 10.93
C GLY A 148 2.01 3.80 12.32
N LEU A 149 3.01 4.64 12.56
CA LEU A 149 3.60 4.94 13.85
C LEU A 149 3.33 6.40 14.20
N LYS A 150 3.08 6.69 15.47
CA LYS A 150 2.91 8.05 15.99
C LYS A 150 3.67 8.21 17.31
N PRO A 151 4.30 9.37 17.58
CA PRO A 151 4.90 9.62 18.89
C PRO A 151 3.83 9.51 19.98
N ASP A 152 4.12 8.74 21.02
CA ASP A 152 3.22 8.63 22.16
C ASP A 152 3.38 9.86 23.05
N SER A 153 2.48 10.83 22.89
CA SER A 153 2.48 12.06 23.67
C SER A 153 2.07 11.85 25.14
N LYS A 154 1.57 10.67 25.51
CA LYS A 154 1.10 10.36 26.87
C LYS A 154 2.19 9.75 27.75
N VAL A 155 3.24 9.22 27.15
CA VAL A 155 4.40 8.68 27.88
C VAL A 155 5.42 9.80 28.05
N ARG A 156 5.71 10.18 29.31
CA ARG A 156 6.79 11.15 29.60
C ARG A 156 8.10 10.59 29.03
N PRO A 157 8.91 11.37 28.30
CA PRO A 157 10.22 10.92 27.87
C PRO A 157 11.01 10.50 29.11
N VAL A 158 11.62 9.31 29.05
CA VAL A 158 12.51 8.84 30.10
C VAL A 158 13.70 9.80 30.10
N GLN A 159 13.65 10.84 30.95
CA GLN A 159 14.84 11.63 31.24
C GLN A 159 15.87 10.62 31.73
N ALA A 160 16.99 10.52 31.01
CA ALA A 160 18.15 9.77 31.44
C ALA A 160 18.53 10.30 32.81
N ARG A 161 18.10 9.61 33.87
CA ARG A 161 18.53 9.87 35.22
C ARG A 161 19.99 9.48 35.21
N VAL A 162 20.88 10.47 35.19
CA VAL A 162 22.29 10.27 35.51
C VAL A 162 22.28 9.61 36.89
N VAL A 163 22.57 8.31 36.92
CA VAL A 163 22.76 7.56 38.17
C VAL A 163 24.22 7.78 38.54
N PRO A 164 24.54 8.51 39.63
CA PRO A 164 25.87 8.42 40.21
C PRO A 164 26.05 7.00 40.76
N SER A 165 27.19 6.40 40.46
CA SER A 165 27.54 5.02 40.79
C SER A 165 27.45 4.69 42.29
N ALA A 166 26.65 3.65 42.57
CA ALA A 166 26.71 2.60 43.60
C ALA A 166 26.99 2.89 45.10
N ALA A 167 26.09 2.37 45.93
CA ALA A 167 26.40 1.73 47.22
C ALA A 167 25.65 0.37 47.31
N PRO A 168 26.13 -0.63 48.08
CA PRO A 168 25.76 -2.04 47.91
C PRO A 168 24.43 -2.45 48.57
N GLU A 169 23.88 -3.56 48.08
CA GLU A 169 22.57 -4.20 48.34
C GLU A 169 22.29 -4.63 49.79
N PRO A 170 21.00 -4.93 50.07
CA PRO A 170 20.66 -6.20 50.72
C PRO A 170 19.64 -7.05 49.92
N ALA A 171 19.71 -8.35 50.22
CA ALA A 171 19.15 -9.53 49.54
C ALA A 171 17.59 -9.66 49.52
N PRO A 172 17.02 -10.61 48.75
CA PRO A 172 15.71 -10.51 48.11
C PRO A 172 14.53 -10.92 49.00
N THR A 173 13.39 -10.25 48.81
CA THR A 173 12.10 -10.64 49.40
C THR A 173 11.23 -11.34 48.35
N ALA A 174 10.56 -12.41 48.76
CA ALA A 174 9.79 -13.35 47.93
C ALA A 174 8.60 -12.72 47.17
N PRO A 175 8.15 -13.33 46.04
CA PRO A 175 7.05 -12.78 45.24
C PRO A 175 5.68 -13.07 45.86
N PRO A 176 4.72 -12.12 45.83
CA PRO A 176 3.33 -12.42 46.10
C PRO A 176 2.65 -13.12 44.92
N ARG A 177 1.80 -14.08 45.25
CA ARG A 177 0.98 -14.92 44.37
C ARG A 177 -0.05 -14.09 43.58
N GLY A 178 -0.17 -14.44 42.29
CA GLY A 178 -1.43 -14.70 41.59
C GLY A 178 -2.44 -13.56 41.44
N VAL A 179 -2.42 -12.92 40.27
CA VAL A 179 -3.65 -12.38 39.67
C VAL A 179 -3.72 -12.96 38.25
N GLU A 180 -4.75 -13.76 38.00
CA GLU A 180 -5.04 -14.38 36.71
C GLU A 180 -5.13 -13.31 35.60
N ALA A 181 -4.40 -13.54 34.51
CA ALA A 181 -4.62 -12.83 33.27
C ALA A 181 -5.93 -13.34 32.64
N PRO A 182 -6.84 -12.46 32.18
CA PRO A 182 -8.00 -12.93 31.45
C PRO A 182 -7.54 -13.53 30.11
N GLU A 183 -8.04 -14.74 29.82
CA GLU A 183 -7.82 -15.44 28.56
C GLU A 183 -8.17 -14.53 27.36
N PRO A 184 -7.37 -14.52 26.29
CA PRO A 184 -7.75 -13.84 25.06
C PRO A 184 -8.89 -14.61 24.39
N SER A 185 -10.07 -13.98 24.36
CA SER A 185 -11.22 -14.44 23.59
C SER A 185 -10.84 -14.67 22.12
N ALA A 186 -11.35 -15.78 21.57
CA ALA A 186 -11.12 -16.23 20.19
C ALA A 186 -11.45 -15.14 19.14
N PRO A 187 -10.79 -15.16 17.97
CA PRO A 187 -11.02 -14.16 16.93
C PRO A 187 -12.43 -14.31 16.35
N GLY A 188 -13.26 -13.29 16.58
CA GLY A 188 -14.53 -13.12 15.87
C GLY A 188 -14.29 -12.85 14.38
N GLU A 189 -15.19 -13.37 13.55
CA GLU A 189 -15.15 -13.28 12.10
C GLU A 189 -15.12 -11.82 11.61
N ASP A 190 -14.28 -11.54 10.61
CA ASP A 190 -14.07 -10.22 9.99
C ASP A 190 -15.36 -9.65 9.32
N GLU A 191 -16.16 -8.92 10.10
CA GLU A 191 -17.24 -8.02 9.63
C GLU A 191 -16.74 -6.60 9.29
N GLY A 192 -15.50 -6.44 8.80
CA GLY A 192 -14.88 -5.15 8.55
C GLY A 192 -15.29 -4.43 7.24
N GLY A 193 -16.58 -4.24 6.98
CA GLY A 193 -17.07 -3.45 5.83
C GLY A 193 -17.70 -2.12 6.27
N TYR A 194 -17.31 -0.99 5.67
CA TYR A 194 -17.96 0.31 5.90
C TYR A 194 -19.42 0.27 5.42
N GLN A 195 -20.38 0.52 6.32
CA GLN A 195 -21.76 0.84 5.99
C GLN A 195 -21.93 2.35 5.89
N GLU A 196 -22.40 2.83 4.74
CA GLU A 196 -22.63 4.25 4.54
C GLU A 196 -23.82 4.74 5.38
N PRO A 197 -23.66 5.80 6.19
CA PRO A 197 -24.79 6.37 6.90
C PRO A 197 -25.79 6.95 5.90
N LYS A 198 -27.05 6.51 5.99
CA LYS A 198 -28.18 6.96 5.16
C LYS A 198 -28.42 8.46 5.38
N ILE A 199 -27.81 9.30 4.56
CA ILE A 199 -27.98 10.77 4.60
C ILE A 199 -28.23 11.26 3.17
N ASN A 200 -29.13 12.23 3.02
CA ASN A 200 -29.61 12.83 1.77
C ASN A 200 -28.56 13.72 1.04
N VAL A 201 -27.32 13.26 0.87
CA VAL A 201 -26.33 13.94 0.02
C VAL A 201 -26.24 13.18 -1.31
N ALA A 202 -26.28 13.90 -2.43
CA ALA A 202 -26.10 13.30 -3.74
C ALA A 202 -24.70 12.63 -3.82
N PRO A 203 -24.62 11.32 -4.09
CA PRO A 203 -23.35 10.62 -4.26
C PRO A 203 -22.51 11.25 -5.36
N GLY A 204 -21.21 11.38 -5.15
CA GLY A 204 -20.27 11.96 -6.10
C GLY A 204 -20.32 13.49 -6.19
N SER A 205 -20.62 14.20 -5.08
CA SER A 205 -20.66 15.67 -5.03
C SER A 205 -19.51 16.27 -4.18
N PHE A 206 -19.17 17.54 -4.39
CA PHE A 206 -18.20 18.23 -3.51
C PHE A 206 -18.67 18.34 -2.06
N ALA A 207 -19.98 18.47 -1.83
CA ALA A 207 -20.56 18.45 -0.49
C ALA A 207 -20.26 17.13 0.22
N GLU A 208 -20.38 16.01 -0.50
CA GLU A 208 -20.00 14.70 0.01
C GLU A 208 -18.50 14.60 0.28
N LEU A 209 -17.66 15.01 -0.68
CA LEU A 209 -16.20 14.95 -0.53
C LEU A 209 -15.71 15.75 0.69
N ARG A 210 -16.26 16.94 0.93
CA ARG A 210 -15.91 17.76 2.11
C ARG A 210 -16.34 17.12 3.42
N ARG A 211 -17.44 16.35 3.42
CA ARG A 211 -17.87 15.58 4.59
C ARG A 211 -16.96 14.39 4.86
N LEU A 212 -16.53 13.70 3.80
CA LEU A 212 -15.63 12.54 3.91
C LEU A 212 -14.22 12.96 4.32
N MET A 213 -13.74 14.11 3.81
CA MET A 213 -12.34 14.57 3.91
C MET A 213 -12.27 16.01 4.45
N PRO A 214 -12.68 16.26 5.70
CA PRO A 214 -12.77 17.62 6.25
C PRO A 214 -11.43 18.35 6.26
N LYS A 215 -10.30 17.66 6.45
CA LYS A 215 -8.96 18.30 6.36
C LYS A 215 -8.61 18.79 4.96
N ALA A 216 -9.19 18.19 3.92
CA ALA A 216 -9.02 18.63 2.54
C ALA A 216 -10.08 19.67 2.11
N ALA A 217 -10.97 20.11 3.00
CA ALA A 217 -12.08 20.99 2.64
C ALA A 217 -11.67 22.29 1.91
N PRO A 218 -10.59 23.01 2.31
CA PRO A 218 -10.15 24.20 1.58
C PRO A 218 -9.78 23.90 0.13
N LEU A 219 -9.06 22.79 -0.10
CA LEU A 219 -8.69 22.33 -1.45
C LEU A 219 -9.92 21.98 -2.28
N LEU A 220 -10.85 21.20 -1.71
CA LEU A 220 -12.07 20.80 -2.39
C LEU A 220 -12.96 22.00 -2.74
N GLN A 221 -13.05 22.99 -1.85
CA GLN A 221 -13.79 24.22 -2.11
C GLN A 221 -13.17 25.03 -3.25
N GLY A 222 -11.85 25.15 -3.31
CA GLY A 222 -11.19 25.81 -4.43
C GLY A 222 -11.34 25.06 -5.74
N LEU A 223 -11.29 23.73 -5.73
CA LEU A 223 -11.58 22.92 -6.92
C LEU A 223 -13.02 23.12 -7.41
N GLU A 224 -14.00 23.19 -6.51
CA GLU A 224 -15.39 23.50 -6.88
C GLU A 224 -15.50 24.91 -7.49
N ALA A 225 -14.87 25.91 -6.88
CA ALA A 225 -14.87 27.29 -7.36
C ALA A 225 -14.17 27.45 -8.72
N ASP A 226 -13.11 26.68 -8.98
CA ASP A 226 -12.38 26.64 -10.26
C ASP A 226 -13.12 25.84 -11.36
N GLY A 227 -14.32 25.33 -11.06
CA GLY A 227 -15.20 24.68 -12.04
C GLY A 227 -14.85 23.22 -12.35
N TRP A 228 -14.17 22.52 -11.44
CA TRP A 228 -13.98 21.07 -11.56
C TRP A 228 -15.31 20.35 -11.36
N VAL A 229 -15.49 19.20 -12.02
CA VAL A 229 -16.70 18.39 -11.95
C VAL A 229 -16.36 17.00 -11.43
N VAL A 230 -17.03 16.59 -10.36
CA VAL A 230 -16.84 15.29 -9.72
C VAL A 230 -17.62 14.19 -10.46
N SER A 231 -16.98 13.04 -10.61
CA SER A 231 -17.60 11.78 -11.00
C SER A 231 -17.11 10.67 -10.07
N GLU A 232 -18.01 9.81 -9.61
CA GLU A 232 -17.60 8.63 -8.84
C GLU A 232 -17.02 7.57 -9.77
N SER A 233 -15.88 6.99 -9.41
CA SER A 233 -15.25 5.93 -10.18
C SER A 233 -15.92 4.60 -9.86
N ASN A 234 -16.58 3.98 -10.85
CA ASN A 234 -17.25 2.68 -10.70
C ASN A 234 -16.29 1.47 -10.55
N ARG A 235 -15.03 1.69 -10.17
CA ARG A 235 -14.05 0.64 -9.87
C ARG A 235 -14.29 0.14 -8.45
N TYR A 236 -15.40 -0.54 -8.24
CA TYR A 236 -15.82 -1.04 -6.95
C TYR A 236 -15.14 -2.37 -6.62
N ASP A 237 -14.59 -2.49 -5.41
CA ASP A 237 -14.51 -3.78 -4.73
C ASP A 237 -15.94 -4.28 -4.48
N ARG A 238 -16.13 -5.61 -4.57
CA ARG A 238 -17.40 -6.37 -4.56
C ARG A 238 -18.66 -5.67 -3.98
N PRO A 239 -19.84 -5.86 -4.59
CA PRO A 239 -21.10 -5.31 -4.07
C PRO A 239 -21.30 -5.61 -2.58
N GLY A 240 -21.48 -4.56 -1.76
CA GLY A 240 -21.85 -4.68 -0.34
C GLY A 240 -20.75 -4.42 0.71
N ARG A 241 -19.46 -4.34 0.34
CA ARG A 241 -18.38 -3.94 1.28
C ARG A 241 -17.52 -2.83 0.66
N ARG A 242 -17.60 -1.61 1.21
CA ARG A 242 -16.85 -0.45 0.70
C ARG A 242 -15.51 -0.33 1.43
N PHE A 243 -14.42 -0.70 0.76
CA PHE A 243 -13.05 -0.61 1.33
C PHE A 243 -12.32 0.67 0.96
N SER A 244 -12.74 1.33 -0.11
CA SER A 244 -12.29 2.65 -0.55
C SER A 244 -13.41 3.31 -1.34
N ARG A 245 -13.34 4.63 -1.49
CA ARG A 245 -14.17 5.37 -2.45
C ARG A 245 -13.26 6.21 -3.34
N ASP A 246 -13.36 5.98 -4.64
CA ASP A 246 -12.55 6.67 -5.63
C ASP A 246 -13.41 7.66 -6.41
N PHE A 247 -12.88 8.87 -6.63
CA PHE A 247 -13.53 9.91 -7.41
C PHE A 247 -12.56 10.48 -8.44
N ILE A 248 -13.12 10.89 -9.57
CA ILE A 248 -12.39 11.53 -10.65
C ILE A 248 -13.02 12.89 -10.91
N LEU A 249 -12.20 13.91 -10.86
CA LEU A 249 -12.55 15.30 -11.12
C LEU A 249 -11.96 15.70 -12.46
N THR A 250 -12.81 16.27 -13.31
CA THR A 250 -12.43 16.76 -14.65
C THR A 250 -12.76 18.23 -14.77
N ASN A 251 -12.07 18.95 -15.65
CA ASN A 251 -12.35 20.36 -15.91
C ASN A 251 -12.27 20.62 -17.42
N ARG A 252 -13.34 21.19 -18.01
CA ARG A 252 -13.40 21.45 -19.46
C ARG A 252 -12.34 22.44 -19.94
N LYS A 253 -11.90 23.35 -19.06
CA LYS A 253 -10.83 24.31 -19.36
C LYS A 253 -9.44 23.65 -19.43
N TYR A 254 -9.26 22.52 -18.75
CA TYR A 254 -7.98 21.83 -18.60
C TYR A 254 -8.11 20.34 -18.97
N PRO A 255 -8.35 20.01 -20.26
CA PRO A 255 -8.64 18.65 -20.68
C PRO A 255 -7.48 17.67 -20.46
N GLU A 256 -6.23 18.14 -20.44
CA GLU A 256 -5.06 17.31 -20.17
C GLU A 256 -4.84 17.01 -18.67
N LEU A 257 -5.59 17.70 -17.79
CA LEU A 257 -5.49 17.55 -16.34
C LEU A 257 -6.62 16.69 -15.78
N VAL A 258 -6.33 15.99 -14.70
CA VAL A 258 -7.29 15.22 -13.92
C VAL A 258 -6.95 15.31 -12.44
N VAL A 259 -7.98 15.42 -11.60
CA VAL A 259 -7.82 15.24 -10.16
C VAL A 259 -8.41 13.89 -9.78
N LYS A 260 -7.61 13.01 -9.19
CA LYS A 260 -8.05 11.71 -8.68
C LYS A 260 -8.07 11.76 -7.16
N ILE A 261 -9.17 11.32 -6.59
CA ILE A 261 -9.37 11.30 -5.15
C ILE A 261 -9.58 9.85 -4.72
N ALA A 262 -8.90 9.42 -3.68
CA ALA A 262 -9.17 8.16 -3.00
C ALA A 262 -9.40 8.43 -1.52
N TYR A 263 -10.55 8.00 -1.02
CA TYR A 263 -10.93 8.03 0.38
C TYR A 263 -10.84 6.61 0.95
N LEU A 264 -9.99 6.42 1.96
CA LEU A 264 -9.79 5.15 2.65
C LEU A 264 -10.33 5.28 4.09
N PRO A 265 -11.59 4.87 4.35
CA PRO A 265 -12.20 5.00 5.67
C PRO A 265 -11.56 4.04 6.68
N ALA A 266 -11.34 4.45 7.91
CA ALA A 266 -10.89 3.59 9.01
C ALA A 266 -11.69 2.27 9.05
N ASN A 267 -11.00 1.13 9.16
CA ASN A 267 -11.62 -0.20 9.12
C ASN A 267 -11.32 -1.05 10.38
N THR A 268 -10.52 -0.52 11.31
CA THR A 268 -10.31 -1.09 12.65
C THR A 268 -10.28 0.03 13.68
N PRO A 269 -10.59 -0.24 14.96
CA PRO A 269 -10.41 0.73 16.03
C PRO A 269 -9.01 1.34 16.01
N ASN A 270 -8.91 2.64 16.28
CA ASN A 270 -7.64 3.37 16.31
C ASN A 270 -6.87 3.39 14.99
N THR A 271 -7.54 3.31 13.83
CA THR A 271 -6.94 3.67 12.53
C THR A 271 -7.51 4.99 12.03
N PRO A 272 -6.69 5.87 11.40
CA PRO A 272 -7.18 7.10 10.80
C PRO A 272 -7.88 6.83 9.46
N ASN A 273 -8.70 7.79 9.01
CA ASN A 273 -9.07 7.88 7.60
C ASN A 273 -7.85 8.38 6.82
N ILE A 274 -7.66 7.88 5.61
CA ILE A 274 -6.59 8.33 4.71
C ILE A 274 -7.22 8.92 3.46
N ASP A 275 -6.98 10.21 3.24
CA ASP A 275 -7.45 10.91 2.07
C ASP A 275 -6.29 11.17 1.14
N ILE A 276 -6.46 10.85 -0.14
CA ILE A 276 -5.44 11.02 -1.15
C ILE A 276 -6.04 11.84 -2.27
N ILE A 277 -5.48 13.02 -2.53
CA ILE A 277 -5.89 13.88 -3.64
C ILE A 277 -4.71 14.08 -4.57
N MET A 278 -4.86 13.70 -5.83
CA MET A 278 -3.80 13.72 -6.83
C MET A 278 -4.19 14.56 -8.04
N LEU A 279 -3.53 15.70 -8.24
CA LEU A 279 -3.59 16.47 -9.49
C LEU A 279 -2.54 15.93 -10.45
N SER A 280 -2.95 15.55 -11.66
CA SER A 280 -2.07 14.89 -12.63
C SER A 280 -2.33 15.33 -14.06
N THR A 281 -1.30 15.22 -14.88
CA THR A 281 -1.31 15.37 -16.35
C THR A 281 -1.65 14.06 -17.08
N GLU A 282 -2.18 13.05 -16.38
CA GLU A 282 -2.44 11.72 -16.93
C GLU A 282 -3.46 11.69 -18.07
N ASN A 283 -4.28 12.72 -18.25
CA ASN A 283 -5.19 12.81 -19.40
C ASN A 283 -4.51 13.30 -20.69
N HIS A 284 -3.23 13.70 -20.63
CA HIS A 284 -2.48 14.14 -21.79
C HIS A 284 -2.46 13.09 -22.91
N ALA A 285 -2.85 13.48 -24.12
CA ALA A 285 -3.09 12.58 -25.24
C ALA A 285 -2.11 12.82 -26.38
N SER A 286 -0.82 12.56 -26.15
CA SER A 286 0.19 12.52 -27.22
C SER A 286 0.39 11.10 -27.77
N GLU A 287 1.05 11.00 -28.91
CA GLU A 287 1.54 9.73 -29.46
C GLU A 287 2.43 8.99 -28.43
N ALA A 288 3.35 9.72 -27.80
CA ALA A 288 4.24 9.17 -26.76
C ALA A 288 3.46 8.67 -25.54
N ALA A 289 2.42 9.39 -25.11
CA ALA A 289 1.55 8.99 -24.01
C ALA A 289 0.77 7.72 -24.36
N THR A 290 0.27 7.62 -25.58
CA THR A 290 -0.46 6.45 -26.08
C THR A 290 0.46 5.23 -26.13
N GLN A 291 1.65 5.38 -26.71
CA GLN A 291 2.65 4.32 -26.77
C GLN A 291 3.09 3.88 -25.37
N TYR A 292 3.38 4.82 -24.47
CA TYR A 292 3.75 4.50 -23.08
C TYR A 292 2.67 3.70 -22.37
N ARG A 293 1.40 4.15 -22.43
CA ARG A 293 0.28 3.41 -21.84
C ARG A 293 0.15 2.01 -22.42
N GLY A 294 0.32 1.87 -23.75
CA GLY A 294 0.31 0.58 -24.43
C GLY A 294 1.40 -0.38 -23.92
N LEU A 295 2.65 0.10 -23.81
CA LEU A 295 3.77 -0.70 -23.29
C LEU A 295 3.57 -1.09 -21.82
N ARG A 296 2.96 -0.22 -21.01
CA ARG A 296 2.68 -0.51 -19.59
C ARG A 296 1.62 -1.59 -19.38
N GLN A 297 0.85 -1.93 -20.40
CA GLN A 297 -0.12 -3.04 -20.39
C GLN A 297 0.49 -4.38 -20.82
N TRP A 298 1.75 -4.41 -21.27
CA TRP A 298 2.37 -5.64 -21.72
C TRP A 298 2.63 -6.59 -20.55
N SER A 299 2.36 -7.88 -20.79
CA SER A 299 2.74 -8.93 -19.85
C SER A 299 4.26 -9.14 -19.87
N PHE A 300 4.80 -9.68 -18.78
CA PHE A 300 6.22 -10.02 -18.71
C PHE A 300 6.68 -10.98 -19.82
N ALA A 301 5.84 -11.95 -20.19
CA ALA A 301 6.12 -12.86 -21.30
C ALA A 301 6.24 -12.11 -22.63
N ARG A 302 5.35 -11.14 -22.88
CA ARG A 302 5.40 -10.30 -24.08
C ARG A 302 6.63 -9.40 -24.10
N ILE A 303 7.03 -8.89 -22.94
CA ILE A 303 8.27 -8.11 -22.79
C ILE A 303 9.48 -8.97 -23.16
N LYS A 304 9.62 -10.17 -22.56
CA LYS A 304 10.72 -11.11 -22.84
C LYS A 304 10.79 -11.62 -24.28
N GLN A 305 9.68 -11.62 -25.01
CA GLN A 305 9.65 -11.98 -26.43
C GLN A 305 10.20 -10.86 -27.33
N LYS A 306 10.13 -9.61 -26.87
CA LYS A 306 10.49 -8.41 -27.65
C LYS A 306 11.80 -7.78 -27.19
N TYR A 307 12.23 -8.07 -25.96
CA TYR A 307 13.43 -7.57 -25.30
C TYR A 307 14.09 -8.77 -24.59
N GLU A 308 15.41 -8.89 -24.67
CA GLU A 308 16.15 -10.04 -24.13
C GLU A 308 15.95 -10.15 -22.61
N ASP A 309 15.95 -9.00 -21.93
CA ASP A 309 15.56 -8.89 -20.53
C ASP A 309 14.66 -7.68 -20.23
N ILE A 310 14.40 -7.46 -18.93
CA ILE A 310 13.59 -6.32 -18.46
C ILE A 310 14.39 -5.01 -18.41
N GLY A 311 15.72 -5.09 -18.38
CA GLY A 311 16.64 -3.95 -18.47
C GLY A 311 16.52 -3.30 -19.84
N ASP A 312 16.64 -4.07 -20.90
CA ASP A 312 16.52 -3.59 -22.28
C ASP A 312 15.13 -3.00 -22.56
N PHE A 313 14.07 -3.65 -22.07
CA PHE A 313 12.73 -3.07 -22.16
C PHE A 313 12.63 -1.70 -21.48
N PHE A 314 13.29 -1.55 -20.33
CA PHE A 314 13.30 -0.29 -19.63
C PHE A 314 14.10 0.75 -20.40
N ASP A 315 15.34 0.44 -20.78
CA ASP A 315 16.29 1.37 -21.38
C ASP A 315 15.94 1.73 -22.83
N ASP A 316 15.46 0.78 -23.64
CA ASP A 316 15.17 1.01 -25.06
C ASP A 316 13.73 1.45 -25.31
N ALA A 317 12.77 0.85 -24.60
CA ALA A 317 11.34 1.09 -24.86
C ALA A 317 10.76 2.21 -23.99
N LEU A 318 10.95 2.13 -22.67
CA LEU A 318 10.28 3.01 -21.73
C LEU A 318 11.03 4.31 -21.47
N LYS A 319 12.36 4.27 -21.37
CA LYS A 319 13.19 5.41 -21.00
C LYS A 319 13.06 6.58 -21.98
N PRO A 320 13.14 6.40 -23.31
CA PRO A 320 12.98 7.52 -24.24
C PRO A 320 11.59 8.14 -24.16
N LEU A 321 10.55 7.30 -24.06
CA LEU A 321 9.17 7.76 -23.92
C LEU A 321 8.96 8.55 -22.63
N ARG A 322 9.53 8.11 -21.52
CA ARG A 322 9.43 8.84 -20.25
C ARG A 322 10.13 10.19 -20.30
N VAL A 323 11.30 10.29 -20.93
CA VAL A 323 11.96 11.60 -21.12
C VAL A 323 11.06 12.53 -21.94
N LYS A 324 10.48 12.04 -23.05
CA LYS A 324 9.55 12.82 -23.87
C LYS A 324 8.29 13.23 -23.09
N LEU A 325 7.68 12.32 -22.35
CA LEU A 325 6.52 12.60 -21.50
C LEU A 325 6.82 13.63 -20.42
N ARG A 326 8.01 13.61 -19.83
CA ARG A 326 8.41 14.61 -18.85
C ARG A 326 8.51 16.00 -19.46
N GLU A 327 9.06 16.13 -20.66
CA GLU A 327 9.08 17.42 -21.35
C GLU A 327 7.67 17.91 -21.72
N GLU A 328 6.82 17.02 -22.24
CA GLU A 328 5.43 17.36 -22.59
C GLU A 328 4.60 17.76 -21.35
N THR A 329 4.67 16.99 -20.27
CA THR A 329 3.92 17.26 -19.03
C THR A 329 4.48 18.45 -18.25
N LYS A 330 5.79 18.69 -18.33
CA LYS A 330 6.41 19.95 -17.90
C LYS A 330 5.82 21.13 -18.66
N ALA A 331 5.72 21.08 -19.99
CA ALA A 331 5.16 22.16 -20.79
C ALA A 331 3.70 22.46 -20.42
N ILE A 332 2.87 21.43 -20.23
CA ILE A 332 1.48 21.57 -19.76
C ILE A 332 1.44 22.24 -18.39
N THR A 333 2.27 21.78 -17.46
CA THR A 333 2.30 22.30 -16.08
C THR A 333 2.77 23.75 -16.03
N LEU A 334 3.71 24.14 -16.89
CA LEU A 334 4.16 25.53 -17.01
C LEU A 334 3.11 26.43 -17.67
N ARG A 335 2.40 25.93 -18.69
CA ARG A 335 1.28 26.64 -19.33
C ARG A 335 0.16 26.93 -18.33
N ASP A 336 -0.20 25.93 -17.52
CA ASP A 336 -1.28 26.00 -16.54
C ASP A 336 -0.79 26.18 -15.11
N ALA A 337 0.36 26.84 -14.92
CA ALA A 337 1.06 26.95 -13.63
C ALA A 337 0.17 27.45 -12.49
N ALA A 338 -0.75 28.37 -12.78
CA ALA A 338 -1.68 28.90 -11.79
C ALA A 338 -2.57 27.81 -11.16
N VAL A 339 -2.97 26.79 -11.92
CA VAL A 339 -3.78 25.66 -11.41
C VAL A 339 -2.99 24.88 -10.37
N PHE A 340 -1.73 24.55 -10.67
CA PHE A 340 -0.85 23.80 -9.76
C PHE A 340 -0.48 24.61 -8.52
N GLN A 341 -0.18 25.90 -8.69
CA GLN A 341 0.12 26.78 -7.57
C GLN A 341 -1.09 26.96 -6.64
N ASN A 342 -2.29 27.19 -7.19
CA ASN A 342 -3.51 27.32 -6.40
C ASN A 342 -3.86 26.01 -5.69
N PHE A 343 -3.77 24.88 -6.40
CA PHE A 343 -3.93 23.55 -5.82
C PHE A 343 -3.03 23.37 -4.60
N LEU A 344 -1.74 23.69 -4.70
CA LEU A 344 -0.79 23.52 -3.60
C LEU A 344 -1.02 24.51 -2.45
N LYS A 345 -1.34 25.77 -2.74
CA LYS A 345 -1.67 26.78 -1.72
C LYS A 345 -2.88 26.38 -0.90
N LEU A 346 -3.92 25.85 -1.55
CA LEU A 346 -5.13 25.37 -0.87
C LEU A 346 -4.91 24.04 -0.17
N ALA A 347 -4.04 23.18 -0.71
CA ALA A 347 -3.69 21.91 -0.10
C ALA A 347 -2.89 22.10 1.19
N SER A 348 -1.95 23.07 1.18
CA SER A 348 -1.01 23.36 2.27
C SER A 348 -1.06 24.84 2.69
N PRO A 349 -2.17 25.32 3.26
CA PRO A 349 -2.37 26.75 3.55
C PRO A 349 -1.33 27.31 4.54
N ASN A 350 -0.81 26.47 5.43
CA ASN A 350 0.21 26.86 6.41
C ASN A 350 1.65 26.78 5.87
N HIS A 351 1.85 26.28 4.64
CA HIS A 351 3.16 26.13 4.00
C HIS A 351 3.13 26.71 2.58
N PRO A 352 2.94 28.04 2.43
CA PRO A 352 2.79 28.67 1.11
C PRO A 352 3.99 28.46 0.18
N GLN A 353 5.19 28.24 0.74
CA GLN A 353 6.43 27.98 -0.01
C GLN A 353 6.40 26.68 -0.84
N VAL A 354 5.52 25.73 -0.51
CA VAL A 354 5.43 24.43 -1.21
C VAL A 354 5.10 24.61 -2.69
N ALA A 355 4.25 25.58 -3.01
CA ALA A 355 3.90 25.91 -4.39
C ALA A 355 5.14 26.33 -5.19
N ASP A 356 5.96 27.22 -4.64
CA ASP A 356 7.16 27.71 -5.33
C ASP A 356 8.25 26.65 -5.43
N GLN A 357 8.43 25.83 -4.39
CA GLN A 357 9.35 24.69 -4.41
C GLN A 357 9.01 23.70 -5.53
N VAL A 358 7.73 23.32 -5.64
CA VAL A 358 7.25 22.47 -6.75
C VAL A 358 7.56 23.11 -8.10
N MET A 359 7.19 24.37 -8.28
CA MET A 359 7.39 25.02 -9.57
C MET A 359 8.88 25.17 -9.93
N ASN A 360 9.77 25.29 -8.94
CA ASN A 360 11.22 25.26 -9.17
C ASN A 360 11.69 23.90 -9.70
N HIS A 361 11.20 22.79 -9.12
CA HIS A 361 11.49 21.44 -9.64
C HIS A 361 10.94 21.23 -11.05
N VAL A 362 9.74 21.75 -11.34
CA VAL A 362 9.15 21.66 -12.70
C VAL A 362 9.96 22.45 -13.73
N ARG A 363 10.47 23.63 -13.36
CA ARG A 363 11.29 24.46 -14.27
C ARG A 363 12.65 23.84 -14.56
N ALA A 364 13.18 23.00 -13.65
CA ALA A 364 14.46 22.35 -13.84
C ALA A 364 14.55 21.57 -15.17
N LYS A 365 15.77 21.45 -15.71
CA LYS A 365 16.02 20.72 -16.95
C LYS A 365 15.65 19.24 -16.77
N VAL A 366 14.96 18.66 -17.76
CA VAL A 366 14.64 17.23 -17.72
C VAL A 366 15.93 16.44 -17.92
N SER A 367 16.32 15.68 -16.89
CA SER A 367 17.50 14.81 -16.96
C SER A 367 17.15 13.48 -17.64
N PRO A 368 17.86 13.06 -18.70
CA PRO A 368 17.66 11.74 -19.33
C PRO A 368 18.11 10.58 -18.43
N ARG A 369 18.83 10.89 -17.33
CA ARG A 369 19.32 9.90 -16.35
C ARG A 369 18.34 9.61 -15.22
N PHE A 370 17.16 10.23 -15.22
CA PHE A 370 16.14 10.05 -14.18
C PHE A 370 16.59 10.43 -12.76
N GLU A 371 17.60 11.29 -12.67
CA GLU A 371 18.00 11.93 -11.42
C GLU A 371 16.94 12.98 -11.03
N GLY A 372 16.59 13.05 -9.75
CA GLY A 372 15.66 14.07 -9.24
C GLY A 372 14.27 14.01 -9.87
N VAL A 373 13.65 12.83 -9.91
CA VAL A 373 12.34 12.61 -10.55
C VAL A 373 11.18 12.47 -9.58
N GLN A 374 11.46 12.40 -8.27
CA GLN A 374 10.43 12.34 -7.25
C GLN A 374 10.90 13.11 -6.03
N PHE A 375 10.01 13.92 -5.46
CA PHE A 375 10.32 14.81 -4.35
C PHE A 375 9.21 14.75 -3.31
N THR A 376 9.58 14.60 -2.05
CA THR A 376 8.72 14.94 -0.92
C THR A 376 8.89 16.43 -0.68
N VAL A 377 7.87 17.23 -0.99
CA VAL A 377 7.93 18.71 -0.91
C VAL A 377 7.27 19.28 0.34
N SER A 378 6.46 18.48 1.03
CA SER A 378 5.89 18.80 2.34
C SER A 378 5.57 17.50 3.07
N GLU A 379 5.64 17.51 4.40
CA GLU A 379 5.23 16.39 5.25
C GLU A 379 3.88 16.65 5.95
N ASN A 380 3.36 17.88 5.87
CA ASN A 380 2.12 18.27 6.52
C ASN A 380 1.31 19.31 5.70
N PRO A 381 0.32 18.89 4.90
CA PRO A 381 0.05 17.49 4.53
C PRO A 381 1.21 16.91 3.71
N LEU A 382 1.37 15.58 3.72
CA LEU A 382 2.37 14.93 2.88
C LEU A 382 2.08 15.25 1.42
N THR A 383 3.03 15.89 0.76
CA THR A 383 2.92 16.28 -0.63
C THR A 383 4.10 15.71 -1.40
N ILE A 384 3.79 14.90 -2.41
CA ILE A 384 4.77 14.26 -3.28
C ILE A 384 4.60 14.81 -4.69
N LEU A 385 5.69 15.34 -5.26
CA LEU A 385 5.81 15.60 -6.68
C LEU A 385 6.48 14.41 -7.34
N SER A 386 5.87 13.87 -8.40
CA SER A 386 6.49 12.89 -9.27
C SER A 386 6.59 13.43 -10.69
N LEU A 387 7.76 13.25 -11.26
CA LEU A 387 8.18 13.58 -12.62
C LEU A 387 8.75 12.33 -13.31
N VAL A 388 8.38 11.11 -12.89
CA VAL A 388 8.95 9.88 -13.45
C VAL A 388 8.36 9.58 -14.84
N ASP A 389 7.05 9.67 -14.96
CA ASP A 389 6.29 9.44 -16.18
C ASP A 389 5.34 10.60 -16.49
N PHE A 390 4.09 10.53 -16.02
CA PHE A 390 3.21 11.70 -16.05
C PHE A 390 3.46 12.52 -14.80
N LEU A 391 3.55 13.84 -14.97
CA LEU A 391 3.64 14.73 -13.81
C LEU A 391 2.40 14.57 -12.95
N TYR A 392 2.60 14.33 -11.66
CA TYR A 392 1.53 14.40 -10.67
C TYR A 392 2.00 15.02 -9.35
N LEU A 393 1.07 15.70 -8.70
CA LEU A 393 1.14 16.13 -7.31
C LEU A 393 0.17 15.29 -6.50
N LYS A 394 0.66 14.63 -5.46
CA LYS A 394 -0.15 13.78 -4.60
C LYS A 394 -0.09 14.28 -3.17
N VAL A 395 -1.25 14.62 -2.64
CA VAL A 395 -1.41 15.14 -1.28
C VAL A 395 -2.13 14.10 -0.44
N TYR A 396 -1.59 13.82 0.75
CA TYR A 396 -2.18 12.90 1.71
C TYR A 396 -2.62 13.64 2.96
N TYR A 397 -3.86 13.40 3.38
CA TYR A 397 -4.38 13.81 4.67
C TYR A 397 -4.64 12.58 5.52
N LEU A 398 -4.37 12.71 6.82
CA LEU A 398 -4.80 11.74 7.82
C LEU A 398 -5.81 12.42 8.72
N ASP A 399 -7.03 11.89 8.77
CA ASP A 399 -8.05 12.38 9.68
C ASP A 399 -8.05 11.61 11.01
N ALA A 400 -8.32 12.34 12.09
CA ALA A 400 -8.20 11.83 13.45
C ALA A 400 -9.12 10.62 13.67
N PHE A 401 -8.71 9.75 14.61
CA PHE A 401 -9.43 8.54 14.99
C PHE A 401 -10.91 8.84 15.24
N SER A 402 -11.78 8.26 14.42
CA SER A 402 -13.22 8.23 14.70
C SER A 402 -13.46 7.17 15.78
N GLY A 403 -13.04 7.47 17.01
CA GLY A 403 -13.14 6.53 18.14
C GLY A 403 -12.76 7.22 19.45
N GLY A 404 -13.74 7.85 20.08
CA GLY A 404 -13.58 8.48 21.40
C GLY A 404 -14.39 9.76 21.54
N GLY A 405 -15.70 9.65 21.42
CA GLY A 405 -16.64 10.74 21.67
C GLY A 405 -17.95 10.19 22.20
N GLN A 406 -17.90 9.56 23.37
CA GLN A 406 -18.97 9.55 24.37
C GLN A 406 -18.35 9.70 25.75
#